data_AF-A0A1C6TFL1-F1
#
_entry.id   AF-A0A1C6TFL1-F1
#
_cell.length_a   1.000
_cell.length_b   1.000
_cell.length_c   1.000
_cell.angle_alpha   90.00
_cell.angle_beta   90.00
_cell.angle_gamma   90.00
#
_symmetry.space_group_name_H-M   'P 1'
#
loop_
_entity.id
_entity.type
_entity.pdbx_description
1 polymer ?
#
loop_
_entity_poly.entity_id
_entity_poly.type
_entity_poly.pdbx_seq_one_letter_code
_entity_poly.pdbx_strand_id
1 'polypeptide(L)'
;MSTDSSWGDYLSTDTSLPDVGVAAYDPVTVDAATVEPVLPEPVLDVVETEVAGAVADQDWSDWHAASGDQWADSAQDWVDYANENLAAGNYEVADSAFAHAANHADIADGNYDVSLDYSTQAATHLDTAVAEVAPYDTYGAGTSFDLAE
;
A
#
# COMPACT_ATOMS: atom_id res chain seq x y z
N MET A 1 12.57 -21.60 32.89
CA MET A 1 13.86 -20.88 32.93
C MET A 1 14.73 -21.41 31.81
N SER A 2 15.36 -20.47 31.11
CA SER A 2 15.80 -20.46 29.71
C SER A 2 16.84 -21.52 29.29
N THR A 3 16.74 -21.97 28.04
CA THR A 3 17.91 -22.38 27.23
C THR A 3 18.18 -21.27 26.23
N ASP A 4 19.15 -20.44 26.57
CA ASP A 4 19.75 -19.44 25.69
C ASP A 4 20.71 -20.16 24.73
N SER A 5 20.47 -20.03 23.43
CA SER A 5 21.37 -20.50 22.38
C SER A 5 22.28 -19.36 21.97
N SER A 6 23.47 -19.29 22.57
CA SER A 6 24.53 -18.41 22.09
C SER A 6 25.47 -19.17 21.18
N TRP A 7 25.37 -18.84 19.88
CA TRP A 7 26.44 -18.79 18.90
C TRP A 7 27.87 -18.87 19.47
N GLY A 8 28.64 -19.82 18.99
CA GLY A 8 30.08 -19.87 19.22
C GLY A 8 30.70 -21.17 18.70
N ASP A 9 31.19 -21.16 17.46
CA ASP A 9 32.61 -21.34 17.17
C ASP A 9 32.83 -21.37 15.65
N TYR A 10 33.06 -20.20 15.06
CA TYR A 10 33.67 -20.08 13.75
C TYR A 10 35.18 -20.24 13.94
N LEU A 11 35.78 -21.14 13.14
CA LEU A 11 37.23 -21.29 12.90
C LEU A 11 37.94 -22.46 13.62
N SER A 12 37.77 -23.66 13.05
CA SER A 12 38.87 -24.63 13.01
C SER A 12 39.04 -25.09 11.56
N THR A 13 39.92 -24.38 10.84
CA THR A 13 40.55 -24.82 9.60
C THR A 13 41.14 -26.22 9.79
N ASP A 14 40.64 -27.19 9.03
CA ASP A 14 41.42 -28.37 8.67
C ASP A 14 41.08 -28.77 7.23
N THR A 15 41.72 -28.07 6.29
CA THR A 15 41.72 -28.40 4.87
C THR A 15 42.45 -29.73 4.70
N SER A 16 41.72 -30.83 4.63
CA SER A 16 42.27 -32.09 4.12
C SER A 16 41.88 -32.25 2.65
N LEU A 17 42.85 -32.00 1.76
CA LEU A 17 42.77 -32.41 0.36
C LEU A 17 43.29 -33.84 0.24
N PRO A 18 42.49 -34.82 -0.21
CA PRO A 18 43.03 -36.01 -0.83
C PRO A 18 43.31 -35.73 -2.32
N ASP A 19 44.59 -35.63 -2.65
CA ASP A 19 45.14 -35.77 -4.00
C ASP A 19 44.93 -37.21 -4.49
N VAL A 20 44.14 -37.40 -5.55
CA VAL A 20 44.50 -37.83 -6.93
C VAL A 20 43.32 -38.60 -7.52
N GLY A 21 42.79 -38.14 -8.66
CA GLY A 21 41.89 -38.96 -9.47
C GLY A 21 41.13 -38.17 -10.52
N VAL A 22 41.74 -37.96 -11.69
CA VAL A 22 41.02 -37.55 -12.91
C VAL A 22 39.99 -38.63 -13.23
N ALA A 23 38.71 -38.35 -12.95
CA ALA A 23 37.60 -39.16 -13.43
C ALA A 23 36.41 -38.27 -13.75
N ALA A 24 36.11 -38.24 -15.06
CA ALA A 24 34.83 -37.93 -15.68
C ALA A 24 34.26 -36.51 -15.50
N TYR A 25 34.15 -35.83 -16.64
CA TYR A 25 33.14 -34.81 -16.91
C TYR A 25 31.77 -35.27 -16.38
N ASP A 26 31.38 -34.75 -15.23
CA ASP A 26 29.98 -34.60 -14.87
C ASP A 26 29.63 -33.15 -15.21
N PRO A 27 28.66 -32.85 -16.10
CA PRO A 27 28.20 -31.48 -16.23
C PRO A 27 27.59 -31.11 -14.89
N VAL A 28 28.31 -30.26 -14.14
CA VAL A 28 27.70 -29.50 -13.04
C VAL A 28 26.58 -28.70 -13.69
N THR A 29 25.36 -29.23 -13.65
CA THR A 29 24.18 -28.40 -13.72
C THR A 29 24.25 -27.57 -12.46
N VAL A 30 24.94 -26.42 -12.57
CA VAL A 30 24.66 -25.30 -11.69
C VAL A 30 23.20 -25.03 -11.98
N ASP A 31 22.34 -25.58 -11.13
CA ASP A 31 21.00 -25.08 -10.99
C ASP A 31 21.25 -23.62 -10.64
N ALA A 32 21.08 -22.74 -11.63
CA ALA A 32 21.06 -21.32 -11.39
C ALA A 32 19.80 -21.17 -10.55
N ALA A 33 19.93 -21.41 -9.25
CA ALA A 33 18.97 -21.00 -8.27
C ALA A 33 18.70 -19.56 -8.65
N THR A 34 17.51 -19.32 -9.20
CA THR A 34 16.98 -18.00 -9.41
C THR A 34 17.06 -17.37 -8.04
N VAL A 35 18.15 -16.65 -7.78
CA VAL A 35 18.28 -15.80 -6.62
C VAL A 35 17.28 -14.71 -6.95
N GLU A 36 16.04 -14.89 -6.49
CA GLU A 36 15.08 -13.81 -6.49
C GLU A 36 15.80 -12.61 -5.87
N PRO A 37 15.69 -11.41 -6.46
CA PRO A 37 16.31 -10.24 -5.89
C PRO A 37 15.74 -10.03 -4.50
N VAL A 38 16.49 -10.45 -3.47
CA VAL A 38 16.16 -10.22 -2.07
C VAL A 38 16.54 -8.77 -1.79
N LEU A 39 15.53 -7.94 -1.53
CA LEU A 39 15.78 -6.59 -1.02
C LEU A 39 16.59 -6.71 0.29
N PRO A 40 17.62 -5.87 0.50
CA PRO A 40 18.30 -5.82 1.78
C PRO A 40 17.28 -5.59 2.90
N GLU A 41 17.44 -6.26 4.05
CA GLU A 41 16.49 -6.14 5.18
C GLU A 41 16.12 -4.68 5.55
N PRO A 42 17.06 -3.70 5.54
CA PRO A 42 16.68 -2.30 5.79
C PRO A 42 15.70 -1.71 4.78
N VAL A 43 15.76 -2.16 3.52
CA VAL A 43 14.86 -1.71 2.45
C VAL A 43 13.51 -2.42 2.58
N LEU A 44 13.54 -3.72 2.88
CA LEU A 44 12.31 -4.50 3.08
C LEU A 44 11.48 -3.94 4.24
N ASP A 45 12.10 -3.62 5.39
CA ASP A 45 11.42 -3.05 6.56
C ASP A 45 10.77 -1.68 6.25
N VAL A 46 11.47 -0.83 5.48
CA VAL A 46 10.92 0.46 5.03
C VAL A 46 9.74 0.22 4.08
N VAL A 47 9.89 -0.63 3.07
CA VAL A 47 8.81 -0.92 2.12
C VAL A 47 7.58 -1.51 2.82
N GLU A 48 7.76 -2.43 3.78
CA GLU A 48 6.66 -2.97 4.57
C GLU A 48 5.97 -1.89 5.41
N THR A 49 6.75 -0.99 6.03
CA THR A 49 6.22 0.13 6.80
C THR A 49 5.42 1.10 5.92
N GLU A 50 5.95 1.47 4.77
CA GLU A 50 5.29 2.38 3.82
C GLU A 50 4.02 1.75 3.24
N VAL A 51 4.05 0.47 2.86
CA VAL A 51 2.85 -0.23 2.38
C VAL A 51 1.78 -0.32 3.47
N ALA A 52 2.18 -0.59 4.72
CA ALA A 52 1.25 -0.60 5.84
C ALA A 52 0.64 0.79 6.09
N GLY A 53 1.44 1.86 5.97
CA GLY A 53 0.97 3.25 6.02
C GLY A 53 -0.04 3.54 4.92
N ALA A 54 0.26 3.17 3.68
CA ALA A 54 -0.63 3.35 2.54
C ALA A 54 -1.98 2.65 2.72
N VAL A 55 -1.99 1.42 3.23
CA VAL A 55 -3.23 0.68 3.52
C VAL A 55 -4.03 1.38 4.61
N ALA A 56 -3.38 1.81 5.70
CA ALA A 56 -4.06 2.51 6.78
C ALA A 56 -4.70 3.83 6.31
N ASP A 57 -3.99 4.59 5.48
CA ASP A 57 -4.53 5.82 4.89
C ASP A 57 -5.67 5.53 3.92
N GLN A 58 -5.57 4.49 3.09
CA GLN A 58 -6.68 4.09 2.21
C GLN A 58 -7.92 3.68 3.01
N ASP A 59 -7.76 2.94 4.10
CA ASP A 59 -8.88 2.57 4.99
C ASP A 59 -9.56 3.81 5.60
N TRP A 60 -8.77 4.81 6.02
CA TRP A 60 -9.30 6.09 6.50
C TRP A 60 -10.00 6.88 5.40
N SER A 61 -9.41 6.91 4.19
CA SER A 61 -10.00 7.54 3.01
C SER A 61 -11.37 6.93 2.71
N ASP A 62 -11.48 5.61 2.68
CA ASP A 62 -12.72 4.88 2.38
C ASP A 62 -13.77 5.11 3.47
N TRP A 63 -13.37 5.11 4.75
CA TRP A 63 -14.27 5.37 5.85
C TRP A 63 -14.87 6.78 5.79
N HIS A 64 -14.05 7.78 5.44
CA HIS A 64 -14.50 9.16 5.29
C HIS A 64 -15.41 9.31 4.07
N ALA A 65 -15.09 8.69 2.92
CA ALA A 65 -15.98 8.71 1.75
C ALA A 65 -17.35 8.11 2.08
N ALA A 66 -17.38 6.93 2.71
CA ALA A 66 -18.63 6.28 3.10
C ALA A 66 -19.42 7.08 4.16
N SER A 67 -18.74 7.83 5.02
CA SER A 67 -19.37 8.75 5.96
C SER A 67 -19.94 9.97 5.23
N GLY A 68 -19.22 10.50 4.23
CA GLY A 68 -19.69 11.54 3.33
C GLY A 68 -20.96 11.15 2.59
N ASP A 69 -21.02 9.93 2.05
CA ASP A 69 -22.20 9.39 1.36
C ASP A 69 -23.43 9.37 2.30
N GLN A 70 -23.27 8.93 3.55
CA GLN A 70 -24.35 8.92 4.54
C GLN A 70 -24.87 10.32 4.88
N TRP A 71 -23.98 11.30 4.99
CA TRP A 71 -24.38 12.69 5.23
C TRP A 71 -25.05 13.32 4.01
N ALA A 72 -24.58 13.00 2.80
CA ALA A 72 -25.19 13.45 1.55
C ALA A 72 -26.60 12.87 1.36
N ASP A 73 -26.79 11.57 1.63
CA ASP A 73 -28.10 10.93 1.62
C ASP A 73 -29.04 11.60 2.64
N SER A 74 -28.54 11.86 3.86
CA SER A 74 -29.33 12.55 4.87
C SER A 74 -29.65 14.01 4.50
N ALA A 75 -28.77 14.69 3.77
CA ALA A 75 -29.06 16.02 3.21
C ALA A 75 -30.21 15.95 2.19
N GLN A 76 -30.22 14.91 1.33
CA GLN A 76 -31.29 14.69 0.36
C GLN A 76 -32.64 14.41 1.03
N ASP A 77 -32.66 13.62 2.11
CA ASP A 77 -33.88 13.39 2.91
C ASP A 77 -34.47 14.71 3.43
N TRP A 78 -33.62 15.63 3.89
CA TRP A 78 -34.05 16.96 4.33
C TRP A 78 -34.56 17.84 3.19
N VAL A 79 -33.96 17.75 2.00
CA VAL A 79 -34.46 18.44 0.79
C VAL A 79 -35.85 17.93 0.43
N ASP A 80 -36.07 16.62 0.46
CA ASP A 80 -37.36 16.02 0.15
C ASP A 80 -38.42 16.46 1.16
N TYR A 81 -38.09 16.42 2.46
CA TYR A 81 -38.97 16.93 3.52
C TYR A 81 -39.27 18.43 3.38
N ALA A 82 -38.30 19.24 2.97
CA ALA A 82 -38.49 20.67 2.72
C ALA A 82 -39.45 20.90 1.54
N ASN A 83 -39.30 20.13 0.46
CA ASN A 83 -40.14 20.21 -0.73
C ASN A 83 -41.60 19.79 -0.46
N GLU A 84 -41.80 18.74 0.34
CA GLU A 84 -43.14 18.34 0.80
C GLU A 84 -43.81 19.47 1.60
N ASN A 85 -43.07 20.13 2.48
CA ASN A 85 -43.59 21.24 3.27
C ASN A 85 -43.84 22.51 2.44
N LEU A 86 -43.00 22.80 1.44
CA LEU A 86 -43.26 23.86 0.46
C LEU A 86 -44.57 23.63 -0.28
N ALA A 87 -44.80 22.40 -0.77
CA ALA A 87 -46.02 22.05 -1.48
C ALA A 87 -47.27 22.15 -0.59
N ALA A 88 -47.12 21.91 0.72
CA ALA A 88 -48.17 22.08 1.72
C ALA A 88 -48.39 23.53 2.18
N GLY A 89 -47.53 24.48 1.78
CA GLY A 89 -47.57 25.88 2.22
C GLY A 89 -46.97 26.14 3.60
N ASN A 90 -46.25 25.17 4.16
CA ASN A 90 -45.56 25.26 5.46
C ASN A 90 -44.17 25.89 5.30
N TYR A 91 -44.11 27.16 4.91
CA TYR A 91 -42.85 27.81 4.49
C TYR A 91 -41.77 27.86 5.60
N GLU A 92 -42.15 28.10 6.86
CA GLU A 92 -41.18 28.13 7.97
C GLU A 92 -40.54 26.76 8.24
N VAL A 93 -41.31 25.67 8.08
CA VAL A 93 -40.81 24.31 8.23
C VAL A 93 -39.87 23.97 7.07
N ALA A 94 -40.25 24.35 5.85
CA ALA A 94 -39.40 24.14 4.68
C ALA A 94 -38.08 24.89 4.77
N ASP A 95 -38.09 26.15 5.21
CA ASP A 95 -36.87 26.95 5.39
C ASP A 95 -35.91 26.29 6.40
N SER A 96 -36.44 25.86 7.56
CA SER A 96 -35.65 25.13 8.55
C SER A 96 -35.10 23.81 8.00
N ALA A 97 -35.87 23.09 7.19
CA ALA A 97 -35.45 21.83 6.58
C ALA A 97 -34.34 22.05 5.54
N PHE A 98 -34.41 23.09 4.71
CA PHE A 98 -33.32 23.45 3.81
C PHE A 98 -32.04 23.85 4.57
N ALA A 99 -32.17 24.53 5.71
CA ALA A 99 -31.02 24.83 6.56
C ALA A 99 -30.35 23.55 7.10
N HIS A 100 -31.13 22.54 7.49
CA HIS A 100 -30.61 21.23 7.88
C HIS A 100 -29.96 20.49 6.71
N ALA A 101 -30.59 20.50 5.53
CA ALA A 101 -30.00 19.93 4.32
C ALA A 101 -28.64 20.54 3.99
N ALA A 102 -28.54 21.88 4.02
CA ALA A 102 -27.27 22.58 3.79
C ALA A 102 -26.20 22.19 4.82
N ASN A 103 -26.56 22.13 6.10
CA ASN A 103 -25.62 21.72 7.14
C ASN A 103 -25.12 20.27 6.94
N HIS A 104 -26.00 19.35 6.54
CA HIS A 104 -25.60 17.97 6.26
C HIS A 104 -24.72 17.88 5.01
N ALA A 105 -25.02 18.66 3.96
CA ALA A 105 -24.19 18.75 2.76
C ALA A 105 -22.79 19.29 3.09
N ASP A 106 -22.68 20.31 3.95
CA ASP A 106 -21.38 20.84 4.40
C ASP A 106 -20.56 19.78 5.17
N ILE A 107 -21.21 18.94 5.98
CA ILE A 107 -20.55 17.84 6.69
C ILE A 107 -20.11 16.74 5.70
N ALA A 108 -20.91 16.46 4.69
CA ALA A 108 -20.57 15.50 3.64
C ALA A 108 -19.31 15.98 2.87
N ASP A 109 -19.31 17.24 2.43
CA ASP A 109 -18.18 17.88 1.74
C ASP A 109 -16.89 17.78 2.56
N GLY A 110 -16.95 18.14 3.84
CA GLY A 110 -15.80 18.01 4.75
C GLY A 110 -15.29 16.57 4.92
N ASN A 111 -16.15 15.56 4.78
CA ASN A 111 -15.71 14.16 4.78
C ASN A 111 -15.03 13.78 3.46
N TYR A 112 -15.52 14.25 2.32
CA TYR A 112 -14.88 13.98 1.03
C TYR A 112 -13.52 14.66 0.90
N ASP A 113 -13.37 15.87 1.43
CA ASP A 113 -12.07 16.56 1.50
C ASP A 113 -11.06 15.73 2.30
N VAL A 114 -11.44 15.26 3.49
CA VAL A 114 -10.56 14.42 4.32
C VAL A 114 -10.27 13.07 3.66
N SER A 115 -11.27 12.48 2.99
CA SER A 115 -11.08 11.26 2.21
C SER A 115 -10.00 11.45 1.13
N LEU A 116 -10.06 12.56 0.39
CA LEU A 116 -9.09 12.89 -0.64
C LEU A 116 -7.68 13.11 -0.06
N ASP A 117 -7.57 13.81 1.08
CA ASP A 117 -6.31 14.02 1.78
C ASP A 117 -5.64 12.71 2.17
N TYR A 118 -6.40 11.75 2.74
CA TYR A 118 -5.86 10.43 3.06
C TYR A 118 -5.50 9.61 1.81
N SER A 119 -6.31 9.65 0.74
CA SER A 119 -5.96 8.96 -0.51
C SER A 119 -4.64 9.49 -1.12
N THR A 120 -4.37 10.78 -0.95
CA THR A 120 -3.12 11.41 -1.40
C THR A 120 -1.93 10.99 -0.54
N GLN A 121 -2.14 10.84 0.78
CA GLN A 121 -1.11 10.31 1.68
C GLN A 121 -0.80 8.84 1.37
N ALA A 122 -1.82 8.02 1.09
CA ALA A 122 -1.64 6.64 0.65
C ALA A 122 -0.79 6.56 -0.62
N ALA A 123 -1.05 7.42 -1.61
CA ALA A 123 -0.23 7.51 -2.82
C ALA A 123 1.22 7.93 -2.51
N THR A 124 1.43 8.85 -1.57
CA THR A 124 2.77 9.30 -1.15
C THR A 124 3.57 8.18 -0.48
N HIS A 125 2.93 7.37 0.35
CA HIS A 125 3.53 6.17 0.93
C HIS A 125 3.93 5.15 -0.16
N LEU A 126 3.05 4.90 -1.13
CA LEU A 126 3.37 4.02 -2.27
C LEU A 126 4.51 4.55 -3.13
N ASP A 127 4.55 5.85 -3.42
CA ASP A 127 5.65 6.48 -4.15
C ASP A 127 6.98 6.32 -3.40
N THR A 128 6.95 6.42 -2.07
CA THR A 128 8.13 6.21 -1.21
C THR A 128 8.58 4.75 -1.25
N ALA A 129 7.66 3.79 -1.10
CA ALA A 129 7.96 2.37 -1.23
C ALA A 129 8.56 2.02 -2.61
N VAL A 130 8.02 2.59 -3.69
CA VAL A 130 8.55 2.41 -5.06
C VAL A 130 9.96 2.99 -5.18
N ALA A 131 10.22 4.17 -4.60
CA ALA A 131 11.53 4.80 -4.63
C ALA A 131 12.59 3.97 -3.90
N GLU A 132 12.24 3.28 -2.82
CA GLU A 132 13.13 2.38 -2.08
C GLU A 132 13.49 1.11 -2.88
N VAL A 133 12.54 0.59 -3.68
CA VAL A 133 12.75 -0.60 -4.52
C VAL A 133 13.45 -0.26 -5.85
N ALA A 134 13.27 0.94 -6.39
CA ALA A 134 13.78 1.34 -7.71
C ALA A 134 15.28 1.05 -7.96
N PRO A 135 16.21 1.21 -6.98
CA PRO A 135 17.62 0.88 -7.18
C PRO A 135 17.91 -0.62 -7.36
N TYR A 136 16.98 -1.48 -6.97
CA TYR A 136 17.09 -2.95 -7.04
C TYR A 136 16.37 -3.55 -8.25
N ASP A 137 15.64 -2.72 -9.01
CA ASP A 137 15.02 -3.13 -10.27
C ASP A 137 16.11 -3.37 -11.33
N THR A 138 16.58 -4.61 -11.40
CA THR A 138 17.63 -5.06 -12.32
C THR A 138 17.08 -5.51 -13.67
N TYR A 139 15.76 -5.41 -13.92
CA TYR A 139 15.14 -5.73 -15.22
C TYR A 139 15.35 -4.66 -16.30
N GLY A 140 16.46 -3.91 -16.20
CA GLY A 140 16.89 -2.86 -17.15
C GLY A 140 18.22 -3.13 -17.88
N ALA A 141 18.77 -4.34 -17.89
CA ALA A 141 20.02 -4.64 -18.63
C ALA A 141 20.02 -6.03 -19.29
N GLY A 142 19.35 -6.15 -20.44
CA GLY A 142 19.35 -7.35 -21.27
C GLY A 142 18.91 -7.11 -22.71
N THR A 143 19.17 -5.93 -23.26
CA THR A 143 19.02 -5.66 -24.70
C THR A 143 20.30 -6.07 -25.44
N SER A 144 20.34 -7.32 -25.91
CA SER A 144 20.99 -7.64 -27.18
C SER A 144 20.40 -8.94 -27.72
N PHE A 145 19.25 -8.84 -28.38
CA PHE A 145 18.88 -9.84 -29.38
C PHE A 145 19.81 -9.57 -30.57
N ASP A 146 20.89 -10.34 -30.67
CA ASP A 146 21.74 -10.36 -31.86
C ASP A 146 20.87 -10.83 -33.05
N LEU A 147 20.42 -9.88 -33.86
CA LEU A 147 19.95 -10.17 -35.22
C LEU A 147 21.19 -10.48 -36.06
N ALA A 148 21.52 -11.76 -36.15
CA ALA A 148 22.49 -12.26 -37.12
C ALA A 148 21.96 -12.02 -38.55
N GLU A 149 22.77 -11.34 -39.37
CA GLU A 149 22.64 -11.25 -40.83
C GLU A 149 22.74 -12.61 -41.53
#